data_AF-A0A7X5KQ66-F1
#
_entry.id   AF-A0A7X5KQ66-F1
#
_cell.length_a   1.000
_cell.length_b   1.000
_cell.length_c   1.000
_cell.angle_alpha   90.00
_cell.angle_beta   90.00
_cell.angle_gamma   90.00
#
_symmetry.space_group_name_H-M   'P 1'
#
loop_
_entity.id
_entity.type
_entity.pdbx_description
1 polymer ?
#
loop_
_entity_poly.entity_id
_entity_poly.type
_entity_poly.pdbx_seq_one_letter_code
_entity_poly.pdbx_strand_id
1 'polypeptide(L)'
;MQKELLIEMSSLRQTDIIQTLPTKAFLNKTQILRRLNTARYALSAMDFMEKNQPERYMELMEQGELLTILWEVQIEAKNFRLQVAEKLSAQPNIQKLSYWEKTQEMATQMALIEQQIMREIVLVQR
;
A
#
# COMPACT_ATOMS: atom_id res chain seq x y z
N MET A 1 -19.29 -0.69 27.13
CA MET A 1 -20.12 0.34 26.48
C MET A 1 -19.37 1.36 25.63
N GLN A 2 -18.61 2.34 26.15
CA GLN A 2 -17.94 3.33 25.27
C GLN A 2 -16.73 2.77 24.48
N LYS A 3 -15.97 1.82 25.04
CA LYS A 3 -14.82 1.20 24.36
C LYS A 3 -15.24 0.28 23.20
N GLU A 4 -16.35 -0.43 23.34
CA GLU A 4 -16.87 -1.31 22.28
C GLU A 4 -17.35 -0.48 21.09
N LEU A 5 -18.07 0.63 21.32
CA LEU A 5 -18.45 1.59 20.27
C LEU A 5 -17.24 2.21 19.56
N LEU A 6 -16.14 2.48 20.28
CA LEU A 6 -14.89 2.96 19.67
C LEU A 6 -14.20 1.90 18.80
N ILE A 7 -14.24 0.63 19.21
CA ILE A 7 -13.71 -0.51 18.44
C ILE A 7 -14.62 -0.76 17.22
N GLU A 8 -15.93 -0.67 17.39
CA GLU A 8 -16.92 -0.81 16.31
C GLU A 8 -16.77 0.33 15.29
N MET A 9 -16.66 1.58 15.74
CA MET A 9 -16.42 2.74 14.87
C MET A 9 -15.05 2.72 14.17
N SER A 10 -14.01 2.17 14.81
CA SER A 10 -12.69 2.02 14.18
C SER A 10 -12.67 0.85 13.18
N SER A 11 -13.39 -0.23 13.47
CA SER A 11 -13.59 -1.34 12.54
C SER A 11 -14.40 -0.92 11.32
N LEU A 12 -15.49 -0.16 11.51
CA LEU A 12 -16.34 0.39 10.45
C LEU A 12 -15.58 1.39 9.56
N ARG A 13 -14.67 2.21 10.11
CA ARG A 13 -13.85 3.13 9.30
C ARG A 13 -12.78 2.45 8.45
N GLN A 14 -12.40 1.21 8.77
CA GLN A 14 -11.37 0.47 8.02
C GLN A 14 -11.92 -0.57 7.04
N THR A 15 -13.17 -1.01 7.22
CA THR A 15 -13.75 -2.09 6.39
C THR A 15 -14.72 -1.60 5.30
N ASP A 16 -15.36 -0.44 5.46
CA ASP A 16 -16.36 0.06 4.48
C ASP A 16 -15.89 1.19 3.56
N ILE A 17 -14.57 1.41 3.46
CA ILE A 17 -14.05 2.01 2.22
C ILE A 17 -14.06 0.89 1.21
N ILE A 18 -15.23 0.64 0.60
CA ILE A 18 -15.30 0.10 -0.75
C ILE A 18 -14.31 0.96 -1.53
N GLN A 19 -13.14 0.40 -1.84
CA GLN A 19 -12.04 1.10 -2.48
C GLN A 19 -12.41 1.31 -3.95
N THR A 20 -13.45 2.10 -4.19
CA THR A 20 -13.68 2.66 -5.51
C THR A 20 -12.46 3.51 -5.82
N LEU A 21 -11.74 3.13 -6.88
CA LEU A 21 -10.64 3.92 -7.39
C LEU A 21 -11.11 5.37 -7.53
N PRO A 22 -10.35 6.35 -7.02
CA PRO A 22 -10.73 7.73 -7.21
C PRO A 22 -10.84 8.01 -8.70
N THR A 23 -11.89 8.71 -9.10
CA THR A 23 -12.06 9.22 -10.46
C THR A 23 -10.93 10.18 -10.81
N LYS A 24 -10.60 10.25 -12.12
CA LYS A 24 -9.61 11.19 -12.65
C LYS A 24 -9.87 12.59 -12.11
N ALA A 25 -8.83 13.21 -11.58
CA ALA A 25 -8.91 14.53 -10.96
C ALA A 25 -7.60 15.29 -11.14
N PHE A 26 -7.70 16.51 -11.68
CA PHE A 26 -6.58 17.43 -11.83
C PHE A 26 -6.24 18.04 -10.46
N LEU A 27 -5.40 17.33 -9.71
CA LEU A 27 -5.00 17.70 -8.36
C LEU A 27 -3.53 18.09 -8.34
N ASN A 28 -3.19 19.06 -7.50
CA ASN A 28 -1.80 19.35 -7.23
C ASN A 28 -1.18 18.34 -6.25
N LYS A 29 0.15 18.30 -6.18
CA LYS A 29 0.92 17.37 -5.33
C LYS A 29 0.45 17.40 -3.87
N THR A 30 0.20 18.59 -3.32
CA THR A 30 -0.26 18.76 -1.93
C THR A 30 -1.63 18.13 -1.70
N GLN A 31 -2.56 18.27 -2.64
CA GLN A 31 -3.89 17.66 -2.58
C GLN A 31 -3.81 16.13 -2.69
N ILE A 32 -2.93 15.62 -3.56
CA ILE A 32 -2.68 14.18 -3.70
C ILE A 32 -2.10 13.60 -2.40
N LEU A 33 -1.06 14.22 -1.84
CA LEU A 33 -0.45 13.82 -0.58
C LEU A 33 -1.46 13.76 0.58
N ARG A 34 -2.36 14.74 0.68
CA ARG A 34 -3.43 14.74 1.71
C ARG A 34 -4.37 13.54 1.56
N ARG A 35 -4.66 13.13 0.33
CA ARG A 35 -5.52 11.96 0.04
C ARG A 35 -4.79 10.63 0.26
N LEU A 36 -3.46 10.62 0.13
CA LEU A 36 -2.60 9.45 0.33
C LEU A 36 -2.05 9.32 1.76
N ASN A 37 -2.51 10.13 2.72
CA ASN A 37 -1.90 10.27 4.05
C ASN A 37 -1.55 8.95 4.76
N THR A 38 -2.35 7.89 4.58
CA THR A 38 -2.11 6.56 5.16
C THR A 38 -1.70 5.50 4.14
N ALA A 39 -1.61 5.86 2.86
CA ALA A 39 -1.28 4.98 1.75
C ALA A 39 0.24 4.91 1.53
N ARG A 40 0.95 4.19 2.40
CA ARG A 40 2.42 4.08 2.39
C ARG A 40 3.00 3.64 1.04
N TYR A 41 2.39 2.67 0.36
CA TYR A 41 2.87 2.17 -0.92
C TYR A 41 2.63 3.17 -2.04
N ALA A 42 1.49 3.87 -2.02
CA ALA A 42 1.24 4.99 -2.92
C ALA A 42 2.26 6.12 -2.75
N LEU A 43 2.58 6.52 -1.52
CA LEU A 43 3.58 7.55 -1.26
C LEU A 43 4.96 7.14 -1.77
N SER A 44 5.36 5.90 -1.51
CA SER A 44 6.64 5.36 -1.99
C SER A 44 6.69 5.28 -3.51
N ALA A 45 5.57 4.92 -4.15
CA ALA A 45 5.44 4.89 -5.61
C ALA A 45 5.51 6.27 -6.24
N MET A 46 4.89 7.26 -5.59
CA MET A 46 4.95 8.66 -6.02
C MET A 46 6.39 9.19 -5.97
N ASP A 47 7.09 8.99 -4.85
CA ASP A 47 8.50 9.39 -4.70
C ASP A 47 9.41 8.67 -5.70
N PHE A 48 9.12 7.40 -6.00
CA PHE A 48 9.86 6.64 -6.98
C PHE A 48 9.65 7.18 -8.40
N MET A 49 8.40 7.40 -8.81
CA MET A 49 8.07 7.94 -10.13
C MET A 49 8.67 9.33 -10.33
N GLU A 50 8.61 10.20 -9.32
CA GLU A 50 9.21 11.54 -9.39
C GLU A 50 10.74 11.48 -9.60
N LYS A 51 11.43 10.51 -8.98
CA LYS A 51 12.89 10.37 -9.09
C LYS A 51 13.37 9.66 -10.36
N ASN A 52 12.64 8.64 -10.81
CA ASN A 52 13.13 7.71 -11.85
C ASN A 52 12.35 7.80 -13.16
N GLN A 53 11.13 8.34 -13.15
CA GLN A 53 10.27 8.51 -14.33
C GLN A 53 9.58 9.89 -14.32
N PRO A 54 10.33 11.01 -14.25
CA PRO A 54 9.77 12.34 -14.06
C PRO A 54 8.83 12.77 -15.20
N GLU A 55 9.10 12.36 -16.44
CA GLU A 55 8.25 12.63 -17.60
C GLU A 55 6.88 11.99 -17.45
N ARG A 56 6.85 10.70 -17.08
CA ARG A 56 5.61 9.97 -16.81
C ARG A 56 4.86 10.55 -15.62
N TYR A 57 5.56 10.92 -14.56
CA TYR A 57 4.95 11.56 -13.40
C TYR A 57 4.23 12.85 -13.80
N MET A 58 4.86 13.69 -14.62
CA MET A 58 4.25 14.92 -15.13
C MET A 58 3.05 14.64 -16.05
N GLU A 59 3.17 13.68 -16.96
CA GLU A 59 2.06 13.26 -17.82
C GLU A 59 0.83 12.82 -17.01
N LEU A 60 1.02 11.95 -16.00
CA LEU A 60 -0.07 11.47 -15.15
C LEU A 60 -0.68 12.57 -14.28
N MET A 61 0.13 13.56 -13.86
CA MET A 61 -0.36 14.76 -13.19
C MET A 61 -1.24 15.61 -14.10
N GLU A 62 -0.80 15.82 -15.35
CA GLU A 62 -1.52 16.60 -16.35
C GLU A 62 -2.80 15.91 -16.81
N GLN A 63 -2.81 14.58 -16.90
CA GLN A 63 -4.00 13.79 -17.25
C GLN A 63 -4.97 13.60 -16.08
N GLY A 64 -4.56 14.00 -14.86
CA GLY A 64 -5.34 13.79 -13.63
C GLY A 64 -5.47 12.31 -13.23
N GLU A 65 -4.60 11.45 -13.74
CA GLU A 65 -4.61 9.99 -13.52
C GLU A 65 -3.72 9.55 -12.37
N LEU A 66 -2.78 10.41 -11.94
CA LEU A 66 -1.76 10.03 -10.94
C LEU A 66 -2.40 9.48 -9.67
N LEU A 67 -3.44 10.12 -9.12
CA LEU A 67 -4.06 9.66 -7.88
C LEU A 67 -4.69 8.25 -8.04
N THR A 68 -5.31 7.97 -9.18
CA THR A 68 -5.95 6.68 -9.47
C THR A 68 -4.90 5.58 -9.52
N ILE A 69 -3.81 5.79 -10.28
CA ILE A 69 -2.70 4.83 -10.39
C ILE A 69 -2.05 4.59 -9.03
N LEU A 70 -1.82 5.65 -8.26
CA LEU A 70 -1.24 5.52 -6.92
C LEU A 70 -2.12 4.70 -5.97
N TRP A 71 -3.44 4.81 -6.10
CA TRP A 71 -4.37 3.96 -5.36
C TRP A 71 -4.37 2.52 -5.85
N GLU A 72 -4.31 2.27 -7.16
CA GLU A 72 -4.16 0.90 -7.70
C GLU A 72 -2.92 0.23 -7.12
N VAL A 73 -1.77 0.91 -7.15
CA VAL A 73 -0.53 0.44 -6.54
C VAL A 73 -0.71 0.12 -5.06
N GLN A 74 -1.39 1.00 -4.30
CA GLN A 74 -1.66 0.77 -2.89
C GLN A 74 -2.50 -0.48 -2.63
N ILE A 75 -3.53 -0.70 -3.46
CA ILE A 75 -4.43 -1.85 -3.34
C ILE A 75 -3.67 -3.13 -3.69
N GLU A 76 -2.97 -3.14 -4.82
CA GLU A 76 -2.20 -4.29 -5.31
C GLU A 76 -1.10 -4.69 -4.32
N ALA A 77 -0.35 -3.71 -3.82
CA ALA A 77 0.66 -3.91 -2.79
C ALA A 77 0.07 -4.49 -1.49
N LYS A 78 -1.08 -3.98 -1.05
CA LYS A 78 -1.76 -4.49 0.15
C LYS A 78 -2.22 -5.93 -0.05
N ASN A 79 -2.79 -6.26 -1.20
CA ASN A 79 -3.26 -7.60 -1.52
C ASN A 79 -2.09 -8.58 -1.62
N PHE A 80 -1.01 -8.21 -2.31
CA PHE A 80 0.20 -9.04 -2.38
C PHE A 80 0.77 -9.30 -0.98
N ARG A 81 0.88 -8.26 -0.15
CA ARG A 81 1.34 -8.38 1.22
C ARG A 81 0.49 -9.35 2.05
N LEU A 82 -0.83 -9.30 1.92
CA LEU A 82 -1.74 -10.20 2.63
C LEU A 82 -1.51 -11.66 2.18
N GLN A 83 -1.43 -11.91 0.88
CA GLN A 83 -1.18 -13.25 0.34
C GLN A 83 0.16 -13.82 0.80
N VAL A 84 1.22 -13.00 0.85
CA VAL A 84 2.53 -13.47 1.31
C VAL A 84 2.54 -13.67 2.82
N ALA A 85 1.89 -12.81 3.61
CA ALA A 85 1.75 -13.01 5.05
C ALA A 85 1.01 -14.32 5.37
N GLU A 86 -0.06 -14.64 4.64
CA GLU A 86 -0.76 -15.91 4.74
C GLU A 86 0.17 -17.09 4.41
N LYS A 87 0.89 -17.04 3.29
CA LYS A 87 1.85 -18.07 2.88
C LYS A 87 2.96 -18.28 3.91
N LEU A 88 3.53 -17.22 4.47
CA LEU A 88 4.57 -17.29 5.50
C LEU A 88 4.01 -17.90 6.79
N SER A 89 2.82 -17.48 7.23
CA SER A 89 2.19 -18.05 8.43
C SER A 89 1.88 -19.55 8.31
N ALA A 90 1.64 -20.03 7.08
CA ALA A 90 1.41 -21.44 6.80
C ALA A 90 2.70 -22.29 6.77
N GLN A 91 3.89 -21.69 6.81
CA GLN A 91 5.15 -22.44 6.77
C GLN A 91 5.40 -23.19 8.10
N PRO A 92 5.65 -24.51 8.06
CA PRO A 92 5.89 -25.31 9.27
C PRO A 92 7.08 -24.83 10.10
N ASN A 93 8.07 -24.24 9.45
CA ASN A 93 9.28 -23.70 10.08
C ASN A 93 8.96 -22.46 10.92
N ILE A 94 8.09 -21.58 10.41
CA ILE A 94 7.66 -20.37 11.11
C ILE A 94 6.70 -20.72 12.27
N GLN A 95 5.90 -21.79 12.14
CA GLN A 95 5.02 -22.22 13.22
C GLN A 95 5.76 -22.72 14.47
N LYS A 96 6.98 -23.25 14.30
CA LYS A 96 7.82 -23.79 15.38
C LYS A 96 8.67 -22.76 16.13
N LEU A 97 8.80 -21.53 15.60
CA LEU A 97 9.57 -20.45 16.22
C LEU A 97 8.86 -19.90 17.48
N SER A 98 9.61 -19.25 18.38
CA SER A 98 9.00 -18.47 19.47
C SER A 98 8.28 -17.23 18.93
N TYR A 99 7.36 -16.66 19.70
CA TYR A 99 6.60 -15.46 19.28
C TYR A 99 7.52 -14.29 18.85
N TRP A 100 8.63 -14.09 19.57
CA TRP A 100 9.58 -13.02 19.26
C TRP A 100 10.35 -13.29 17.95
N GLU A 101 10.81 -14.52 17.75
CA GLU A 101 11.49 -14.93 16.51
C GLU A 101 10.56 -14.89 15.30
N LYS A 102 9.28 -15.30 15.46
CA LYS A 102 8.27 -15.13 14.41
C LYS A 102 8.11 -13.67 14.01
N THR A 103 8.12 -12.77 15.00
CA THR A 103 7.94 -11.33 14.74
C THR A 103 9.15 -10.75 13.99
N GLN A 104 10.37 -11.15 14.35
CA GLN A 104 11.60 -10.73 13.65
C GLN A 104 11.71 -11.29 12.24
N GLU A 105 11.41 -12.59 12.07
CA GLU A 105 11.44 -13.25 10.77
C GLU A 105 10.36 -12.65 9.85
N MET A 106 9.13 -12.46 10.36
CA MET A 106 8.07 -11.78 9.62
C MET A 106 8.48 -10.35 9.26
N ALA A 107 9.07 -9.57 10.17
CA ALA A 107 9.50 -8.21 9.85
C ALA A 107 10.55 -8.18 8.73
N THR A 108 11.50 -9.12 8.75
CA THR A 108 12.57 -9.22 7.74
C THR A 108 12.02 -9.64 6.38
N GLN A 109 11.19 -10.68 6.35
CA GLN A 109 10.52 -11.14 5.13
C GLN A 109 9.61 -10.05 4.56
N MET A 110 8.87 -9.35 5.42
CA MET A 110 8.01 -8.24 5.02
C MET A 110 8.81 -7.08 4.44
N ALA A 111 9.99 -6.75 4.98
CA ALA A 111 10.85 -5.73 4.39
C ALA A 111 11.34 -6.11 2.97
N LEU A 112 11.69 -7.39 2.75
CA LEU A 112 12.06 -7.89 1.43
C LEU A 112 10.87 -7.86 0.46
N ILE A 113 9.69 -8.23 0.93
CA ILE A 113 8.43 -8.19 0.16
C ILE A 113 8.08 -6.74 -0.20
N GLU A 114 8.27 -5.78 0.70
CA GLU A 114 8.05 -4.37 0.41
C GLU A 114 9.00 -3.87 -0.68
N GLN A 115 10.26 -4.30 -0.68
CA GLN A 115 11.18 -4.01 -1.78
C GLN A 115 10.74 -4.67 -3.10
N GLN A 116 10.21 -5.89 -3.05
CA GLN A 116 9.72 -6.61 -4.22
C GLN A 116 8.45 -5.95 -4.79
N ILE A 117 7.49 -5.57 -3.94
CA ILE A 117 6.30 -4.76 -4.31
C ILE A 117 6.74 -3.48 -5.02
N MET A 118 7.69 -2.76 -4.45
CA MET A 118 8.22 -1.53 -5.06
C MET A 118 8.95 -1.80 -6.38
N ARG A 119 9.47 -3.00 -6.62
CA ARG A 119 10.11 -3.37 -7.88
C ARG A 119 9.13 -3.86 -8.94
N GLU A 120 8.14 -4.65 -8.55
CA GLU A 120 7.25 -5.33 -9.51
C GLU A 120 6.01 -4.49 -9.83
N ILE A 121 5.44 -3.82 -8.82
CA ILE A 121 4.18 -3.09 -8.99
C ILE A 121 4.43 -1.64 -9.41
N VAL A 122 5.53 -1.02 -8.95
CA VAL A 122 5.84 0.39 -9.27
C VAL A 122 6.73 0.55 -10.50
N LEU A 123 7.61 -0.42 -10.83
CA LEU A 123 8.54 -0.27 -11.96
C LEU A 123 7.97 -0.74 -13.30
N VAL A 124 6.96 -1.61 -13.31
CA VAL A 124 6.43 -2.11 -14.57
C VAL A 124 5.61 -1.00 -15.22
N GLN A 125 6.05 -0.54 -16.39
CA GLN A 125 5.22 0.25 -17.30
C GLN A 125 3.97 -0.57 -17.65
N ARG A 126 2.84 -0.24 -17.03
CA ARG A 126 1.51 -0.49 -17.60
C ARG A 126 1.19 0.59 -18.62
#